data_AF-A0A2J0M2A9-F1
#
_entry.id   AF-A0A2J0M2A9-F1
#
_cell.length_a   1.000
_cell.length_b   1.000
_cell.length_c   1.000
_cell.angle_alpha   90.00
_cell.angle_beta   90.00
_cell.angle_gamma   90.00
#
_symmetry.space_group_name_H-M   'P 1'
#
loop_
_entity.id
_entity.type
_entity.pdbx_description
1 polymer ?
#
loop_
_entity_poly.entity_id
_entity_poly.type
_entity_poly.pdbx_seq_one_letter_code
_entity_poly.pdbx_strand_id
1 'polypeptide(L)'
;MFQIKKGVLLVAVVIVVSAFAYYEYAVKILQINKSDDVVPVVVTPLTQEKKVSAVATYMATEDKEDSLRFVVTVDTNGIITNLATLDAKTGQVPEKKVSFNEQVSVMIKGKKLSELTAIDNVAKSSLTTKAFNGVIDELKAQL
;
A
#
# COMPACT_ATOMS: atom_id res chain seq x y z
N MET A 1 -35.34 -23.94 -32.83
CA MET A 1 -35.58 -24.36 -31.42
C MET A 1 -34.22 -24.75 -30.83
N PHE A 2 -33.47 -23.79 -30.27
CA PHE A 2 -32.12 -24.04 -29.76
C PHE A 2 -32.19 -24.67 -28.36
N GLN A 3 -31.88 -25.96 -28.27
CA GLN A 3 -31.73 -26.67 -27.00
C GLN A 3 -30.40 -26.26 -26.36
N ILE A 4 -30.40 -25.14 -25.64
CA ILE A 4 -29.22 -24.68 -24.89
C ILE A 4 -28.99 -25.68 -23.74
N LYS A 5 -27.87 -26.41 -23.82
CA LYS A 5 -27.44 -27.32 -22.76
C LYS A 5 -27.26 -26.52 -21.46
N LYS A 6 -27.85 -26.98 -20.36
CA LYS A 6 -27.85 -26.30 -19.05
C LYS A 6 -26.45 -25.84 -18.58
N GLY A 7 -25.38 -26.52 -19.01
CA GLY A 7 -24.00 -26.11 -18.73
C GLY A 7 -23.57 -24.79 -19.40
N VAL A 8 -24.05 -24.48 -20.61
CA VAL A 8 -23.73 -23.21 -21.30
C VAL A 8 -24.42 -22.02 -20.63
N LEU A 9 -25.64 -22.24 -20.13
CA LEU A 9 -26.38 -21.23 -19.37
C LEU A 9 -25.64 -20.89 -18.06
N LEU A 10 -25.10 -21.89 -17.37
CA LEU A 10 -24.35 -21.70 -16.11
C LEU A 10 -23.07 -20.88 -16.33
N VAL A 11 -22.32 -21.18 -17.39
CA VAL A 11 -21.10 -20.42 -17.73
C VAL A 11 -21.43 -18.96 -18.07
N ALA A 12 -22.51 -18.72 -18.83
CA ALA A 12 -22.94 -17.36 -19.15
C ALA A 12 -23.33 -16.56 -17.90
N VAL A 13 -24.04 -17.19 -16.94
CA VAL A 13 -24.39 -16.55 -15.67
C VAL A 13 -23.16 -16.20 -14.85
N VAL A 14 -22.17 -17.09 -14.76
CA VAL A 14 -20.92 -16.83 -14.04
C VAL A 14 -20.14 -15.66 -14.65
N ILE A 15 -20.08 -15.57 -15.98
CA ILE A 15 -19.41 -14.46 -16.68
C ILE A 15 -20.13 -13.13 -16.40
N VAL A 16 -21.47 -13.11 -16.47
CA VAL A 16 -22.25 -11.89 -16.22
C VAL A 16 -22.11 -11.43 -14.77
N VAL A 17 -22.17 -12.35 -13.80
CA VAL A 17 -21.99 -12.03 -12.38
C VAL A 17 -20.58 -11.53 -12.10
N SER A 18 -19.56 -12.14 -12.71
CA SER A 18 -18.17 -11.71 -12.56
C SER A 18 -17.92 -10.32 -13.16
N ALA A 19 -18.48 -10.06 -14.35
CA ALA A 19 -18.41 -8.75 -14.99
C ALA A 19 -19.14 -7.67 -14.17
N PHE A 20 -20.29 -8.01 -13.59
CA PHE A 20 -21.06 -7.09 -12.75
C PHE A 20 -20.34 -6.78 -11.42
N ALA A 21 -19.75 -7.80 -10.78
CA ALA A 21 -18.94 -7.60 -9.57
C ALA A 21 -17.70 -6.73 -9.86
N TYR A 22 -17.06 -6.94 -11.02
CA TYR A 22 -15.95 -6.10 -11.46
C TYR A 22 -16.39 -4.66 -11.74
N TYR A 23 -17.57 -4.49 -12.36
CA TYR A 23 -18.14 -3.17 -12.65
C TYR A 23 -18.48 -2.40 -11.36
N GLU A 24 -19.14 -3.01 -10.38
CA GLU A 24 -19.41 -2.42 -9.06
C GLU A 24 -18.12 -2.00 -8.35
N TYR A 25 -17.09 -2.85 -8.37
CA TYR A 25 -15.79 -2.54 -7.78
C TYR A 25 -15.10 -1.37 -8.48
N ALA A 26 -15.11 -1.35 -9.82
CA ALA A 26 -14.54 -0.27 -10.61
C ALA A 26 -15.29 1.06 -10.41
N VAL A 27 -16.63 1.03 -10.35
CA VAL A 27 -17.45 2.22 -10.12
C VAL A 27 -17.21 2.81 -8.72
N LYS A 28 -17.04 1.98 -7.68
CA LYS A 28 -16.68 2.47 -6.34
C LYS A 28 -15.32 3.18 -6.31
N ILE A 29 -14.33 2.67 -7.05
CA ILE A 29 -13.02 3.33 -7.18
C ILE A 29 -13.15 4.66 -7.95
N LEU A 30 -14.00 4.70 -8.98
CA LEU A 30 -14.21 5.92 -9.78
C LEU A 30 -15.04 6.99 -9.05
N GLN A 31 -15.95 6.61 -8.16
CA GLN A 31 -16.79 7.56 -7.40
C GLN A 31 -16.03 8.24 -6.25
N ILE A 32 -14.95 7.65 -5.73
CA ILE A 32 -14.06 8.32 -4.76
C ILE A 32 -13.42 9.59 -5.36
N ASN A 33 -13.25 9.64 -6.69
CA ASN A 33 -12.72 10.81 -7.40
C ASN A 33 -13.78 11.83 -7.84
N LYS A 34 -15.06 11.63 -7.46
CA LYS A 34 -16.18 12.45 -7.94
C LYS A 34 -16.82 13.27 -6.83
N SER A 35 -16.00 13.84 -5.94
CA SER A 35 -16.39 15.00 -5.14
C SER A 35 -15.91 16.24 -5.89
N ASP A 36 -16.88 16.97 -6.45
CA ASP A 36 -16.71 18.26 -7.12
C ASP A 36 -16.16 19.31 -6.15
N ASP A 37 -14.84 19.38 -6.04
CA ASP A 37 -14.17 20.63 -5.68
C ASP A 37 -13.15 20.91 -6.77
N VAL A 38 -13.31 22.05 -7.43
CA VAL A 38 -12.52 22.47 -8.59
C VAL A 38 -11.11 22.81 -8.12
N VAL A 39 -10.29 21.80 -7.90
CA VAL A 39 -8.84 21.93 -7.82
C VAL A 39 -8.32 21.68 -9.24
N PRO A 40 -7.53 22.59 -9.84
CA PRO A 40 -7.02 22.38 -11.19
C PRO A 40 -6.31 21.02 -11.24
N VAL A 41 -6.74 20.19 -12.18
CA VAL A 41 -6.10 18.92 -12.51
C VAL A 41 -4.70 19.24 -12.99
N VAL A 42 -3.75 19.25 -12.05
CA VAL A 42 -2.35 19.01 -12.36
C VAL A 42 -2.35 17.58 -12.86
N VAL A 43 -2.35 17.42 -14.18
CA VAL A 43 -2.02 16.16 -14.84
C VAL A 43 -0.64 15.79 -14.32
N THR A 44 -0.60 14.99 -13.26
CA THR A 44 0.65 14.51 -12.72
C THR A 44 1.18 13.60 -13.83
N PRO A 45 2.34 13.90 -14.43
CA PRO A 45 2.94 13.00 -15.41
C PRO A 45 3.03 11.62 -14.75
N LEU A 46 2.99 10.55 -15.54
CA LEU A 46 3.29 9.19 -15.06
C LEU A 46 4.69 9.19 -14.44
N THR A 47 4.80 9.60 -13.18
CA THR A 47 6.03 9.61 -12.42
C THR A 47 6.41 8.15 -12.33
N GLN A 48 7.57 7.83 -12.87
CA GLN A 48 8.12 6.49 -12.81
C GLN A 48 8.38 6.18 -11.32
N GLU A 49 7.40 5.52 -10.70
CA GLU A 49 7.45 5.23 -9.26
C GLU A 49 8.40 4.06 -9.01
N LYS A 50 9.42 4.31 -8.20
CA LYS A 50 10.37 3.29 -7.73
C LYS A 50 9.92 2.79 -6.37
N LYS A 51 9.82 1.47 -6.21
CA LYS A 51 9.53 0.84 -4.92
C LYS A 51 10.83 0.32 -4.32
N VAL A 52 11.17 0.78 -3.14
CA VAL A 52 12.27 0.26 -2.34
C VAL A 52 11.70 -0.47 -1.14
N SER A 53 12.37 -1.52 -0.68
CA SER A 53 11.86 -2.30 0.45
C SER A 53 12.95 -2.87 1.32
N ALA A 54 12.72 -2.87 2.63
CA ALA A 54 13.62 -3.43 3.62
C ALA A 54 12.83 -4.29 4.60
N VAL A 55 13.46 -5.34 5.13
CA VAL A 55 12.84 -6.23 6.12
C VAL A 55 13.44 -5.93 7.48
N ALA A 56 12.59 -5.56 8.43
CA ALA A 56 12.96 -5.39 9.82
C ALA A 56 12.42 -6.56 10.65
N THR A 57 13.26 -7.09 11.53
CA THR A 57 12.87 -8.08 12.53
C THR A 57 12.94 -7.44 13.91
N TYR A 58 11.91 -7.63 14.73
CA TYR A 58 11.83 -7.06 16.07
C TYR A 58 11.11 -8.01 17.03
N MET A 59 11.35 -7.85 18.34
CA MET A 59 10.62 -8.57 19.37
C MET A 59 9.22 -7.98 19.49
N ALA A 60 8.21 -8.70 18.99
CA ALA A 60 6.82 -8.29 19.17
C ALA A 60 6.33 -8.58 20.60
N THR A 61 6.84 -9.64 21.22
CA THR A 61 6.69 -9.97 22.64
C THR A 61 8.02 -10.56 23.15
N GLU A 62 8.20 -10.72 24.47
CA GLU A 62 9.45 -11.24 25.06
C GLU A 62 9.93 -12.55 24.42
N ASP A 63 9.00 -13.43 24.02
CA ASP A 63 9.32 -14.73 23.42
C ASP A 63 8.96 -14.86 21.93
N LYS A 64 8.63 -13.75 21.25
CA LYS A 64 8.17 -13.80 19.85
C LYS A 64 8.80 -12.74 18.97
N GLU A 65 9.61 -13.22 18.03
CA GLU A 65 10.09 -12.41 16.92
C GLU A 65 8.99 -12.23 15.86
N ASP A 66 8.89 -11.01 15.36
CA ASP A 66 8.05 -10.65 14.21
C ASP A 66 8.90 -9.95 13.16
N SER A 67 8.60 -10.20 11.89
CA SER A 67 9.34 -9.67 10.75
C SER A 67 8.40 -8.94 9.82
N LEU A 68 8.69 -7.66 9.60
CA LEU A 68 7.90 -6.79 8.73
C LEU A 68 8.76 -6.32 7.57
N ARG A 69 8.19 -6.32 6.38
CA ARG A 69 8.74 -5.69 5.19
C ARG A 69 8.13 -4.31 5.04
N PHE A 70 8.95 -3.28 5.13
CA PHE A 70 8.55 -1.92 4.78
C PHE A 70 8.79 -1.71 3.30
N VAL A 71 7.77 -1.22 2.59
CA VAL A 71 7.84 -0.89 1.17
C VAL A 71 7.53 0.60 1.04
N VAL A 72 8.50 1.35 0.53
CA VAL A 72 8.37 2.78 0.28
C VAL A 72 8.32 3.02 -1.22
N THR A 73 7.29 3.71 -1.66
CA THR A 73 7.18 4.18 -3.05
C THR A 73 7.73 5.59 -3.12
N VAL A 74 8.67 5.81 -4.04
CA VAL A 74 9.28 7.11 -4.31
C VAL A 74 9.09 7.51 -5.77
N ASP A 75 9.03 8.81 -6.03
CA ASP A 75 9.00 9.37 -7.39
C ASP A 75 10.40 9.47 -8.00
N THR A 76 10.49 10.05 -9.21
CA THR A 76 11.75 10.26 -9.95
C THR A 76 12.75 11.17 -9.25
N ASN A 77 12.30 11.96 -8.27
CA ASN A 77 13.12 12.87 -7.47
C ASN A 77 13.47 12.28 -6.09
N GLY A 78 13.11 11.01 -5.84
CA GLY A 78 13.29 10.34 -4.56
C GLY A 78 12.32 10.81 -3.48
N ILE A 79 11.23 11.48 -3.85
CA ILE A 79 10.18 11.95 -2.94
C ILE A 79 9.23 10.80 -2.63
N ILE A 80 8.97 10.57 -1.35
CA ILE A 80 8.10 9.51 -0.87
C ILE A 80 6.65 9.84 -1.22
N THR A 81 6.00 8.95 -1.96
CA THR A 81 4.57 9.07 -2.32
C THR A 81 3.68 8.18 -1.46
N ASN A 82 4.21 7.04 -0.99
CA ASN A 82 3.46 6.05 -0.22
C ASN A 82 4.39 5.17 0.65
N LEU A 83 3.86 4.65 1.76
CA LEU A 83 4.48 3.61 2.57
C LEU A 83 3.48 2.50 2.89
N ALA A 84 3.91 1.27 2.69
CA ALA A 84 3.18 0.07 3.06
C ALA A 84 4.04 -0.86 3.92
N THR A 85 3.48 -1.33 5.03
CA THR A 85 4.06 -2.38 5.84
C THR A 85 3.40 -3.71 5.50
N LEU A 86 4.20 -4.69 5.11
CA LEU A 86 3.80 -6.06 4.80
C LEU A 86 4.39 -7.01 5.84
N ASP A 87 3.68 -8.09 6.14
CA ASP A 87 4.25 -9.21 6.86
C ASP A 87 5.32 -9.89 5.99
N ALA A 88 6.51 -10.14 6.54
CA ALA A 88 7.62 -10.67 5.75
C ALA A 88 7.39 -12.13 5.29
N LYS A 89 6.51 -12.89 5.97
CA LYS A 89 6.22 -14.30 5.67
C LYS A 89 5.05 -14.44 4.70
N THR A 90 3.99 -13.65 4.89
CA THR A 90 2.75 -13.77 4.09
C THR A 90 2.69 -12.75 2.95
N GLY A 91 3.46 -11.67 3.01
CA GLY A 91 3.44 -10.59 2.03
C GLY A 91 2.16 -9.75 2.05
N GLN A 92 1.29 -9.94 3.03
CA GLN A 92 0.04 -9.19 3.19
C GLN A 92 0.23 -8.04 4.16
N VAL A 93 -0.57 -6.98 4.01
CA VAL A 93 -0.64 -5.89 4.99
C VAL A 93 -1.33 -6.44 6.24
N PRO A 94 -0.66 -6.51 7.41
CA PRO A 94 -1.33 -6.93 8.62
C PRO A 94 -2.39 -5.88 9.00
N GLU A 95 -3.63 -6.30 9.27
CA GLU A 95 -4.73 -5.38 9.64
C GLU A 95 -4.34 -4.45 10.80
N LYS A 96 -3.58 -4.97 11.77
CA LYS A 96 -3.06 -4.22 12.93
C LYS A 96 -2.04 -3.14 12.58
N LYS A 97 -1.53 -3.10 11.34
CA LYS A 97 -0.54 -2.14 10.85
C LYS A 97 -1.11 -1.17 9.81
N VAL A 98 -2.38 -1.28 9.45
CA VAL A 98 -3.05 -0.34 8.53
C VAL A 98 -3.01 1.08 9.09
N SER A 99 -3.40 1.26 10.36
CA SER A 99 -3.38 2.58 11.02
C SER A 99 -1.97 3.16 11.18
N PHE A 100 -0.95 2.30 11.28
CA PHE A 100 0.45 2.72 11.26
C PHE A 100 0.83 3.23 9.88
N ASN A 101 0.50 2.50 8.80
CA ASN A 101 0.79 2.91 7.44
C ASN A 101 0.14 4.26 7.10
N GLU A 102 -1.13 4.45 7.50
CA GLU A 102 -1.85 5.72 7.31
C GLU A 102 -1.15 6.88 8.01
N GLN A 103 -0.84 6.73 9.29
CA GLN A 103 -0.19 7.78 10.08
C GLN A 103 1.21 8.11 9.57
N VAL A 104 2.03 7.09 9.33
CA VAL A 104 3.39 7.30 8.82
C VAL A 104 3.37 7.91 7.43
N SER A 105 2.48 7.47 6.54
CA SER A 105 2.36 8.04 5.20
C SER A 105 2.09 9.54 5.27
N VAL A 106 1.22 10.01 6.19
CA VAL A 106 1.00 11.45 6.38
C VAL A 106 2.27 12.17 6.84
N MET A 107 3.11 11.53 7.67
CA MET A 107 4.33 12.14 8.22
C MET A 107 5.47 12.24 7.21
N ILE A 108 5.58 11.27 6.29
CA ILE A 108 6.74 11.17 5.38
C ILE A 108 6.41 11.49 3.92
N LYS A 109 5.14 11.47 3.51
CA LYS A 109 4.76 11.79 2.13
C LYS A 109 5.20 13.21 1.78
N GLY A 110 5.77 13.37 0.59
CA GLY A 110 6.33 14.63 0.13
C GLY A 110 7.75 14.93 0.64
N LYS A 111 8.31 14.11 1.55
CA LYS A 111 9.72 14.20 1.95
C LYS A 111 10.59 13.36 1.01
N LYS A 112 11.86 13.73 0.86
CA LYS A 112 12.85 12.90 0.16
C LYS A 112 13.31 11.76 1.07
N LEU A 113 13.36 10.55 0.52
CA LEU A 113 13.83 9.38 1.26
C LEU A 113 15.31 9.51 1.66
N SER A 114 16.15 10.11 0.81
CA SER A 114 17.56 10.37 1.10
C SER A 114 17.78 11.27 2.31
N GLU A 115 16.83 12.16 2.60
CA GLU A 115 16.89 13.13 3.71
C GLU A 115 16.19 12.61 4.98
N LEU A 116 15.48 11.48 4.90
CA LEU A 116 14.75 10.92 6.02
C LEU A 116 15.73 10.29 7.02
N THR A 117 15.83 10.81 8.24
CA THR A 117 16.73 10.24 9.28
C THR A 117 15.98 9.33 10.24
N ALA A 118 14.82 9.78 10.70
CA ALA A 118 13.91 9.04 11.56
C ALA A 118 12.50 9.62 11.41
N ILE A 119 11.50 8.85 11.81
CA ILE A 119 10.13 9.33 12.05
C ILE A 119 9.85 9.39 13.54
N ASP A 120 8.95 10.30 13.92
CA ASP A 120 8.46 10.36 15.28
C ASP A 120 7.64 9.12 15.62
N ASN A 121 7.56 8.85 16.92
CA ASN A 121 6.83 7.69 17.42
C ASN A 121 5.34 7.75 17.09
N VAL A 122 4.82 6.69 16.49
CA VAL A 122 3.42 6.60 16.06
C VAL A 122 2.61 5.92 17.16
N ALA A 123 2.12 6.71 18.11
CA ALA A 123 1.20 6.30 19.18
C ALA A 123 1.47 4.88 19.74
N LYS A 124 0.56 3.92 19.51
CA LYS A 124 0.65 2.53 20.01
C LYS A 124 1.60 1.62 19.21
N SER A 125 2.23 2.14 18.16
CA SER A 125 3.08 1.40 17.22
C SER A 125 4.57 1.64 17.43
N SER A 126 4.99 1.99 18.64
CA SER A 126 6.39 2.35 18.95
C SER A 126 7.43 1.31 18.52
N LEU A 127 7.16 0.02 18.69
CA LEU A 127 8.05 -1.04 18.22
C LEU A 127 8.19 -1.05 16.70
N THR A 128 7.09 -0.82 15.98
CA THR A 128 7.10 -0.76 14.52
C THR A 128 7.76 0.52 14.02
N THR A 129 7.57 1.66 14.69
CA THR A 129 8.31 2.90 14.41
C THR A 129 9.81 2.69 14.58
N LYS A 130 10.24 2.07 15.69
CA LYS A 130 11.67 1.75 15.92
C LYS A 130 12.22 0.81 14.86
N ALA A 131 11.46 -0.23 14.50
CA ALA A 131 11.84 -1.17 13.45
C ALA A 131 11.99 -0.47 12.09
N PHE A 132 11.06 0.43 11.74
CA PHE A 132 11.16 1.24 10.52
C PHE A 132 12.40 2.16 10.55
N ASN A 133 12.60 2.90 11.64
CA ASN A 133 13.75 3.78 11.80
C ASN A 133 15.09 3.03 11.67
N GLY A 134 15.14 1.78 12.13
CA GLY A 134 16.33 0.93 12.02
C GLY A 134 16.68 0.51 10.58
N VAL A 135 15.73 0.56 9.64
CA VAL A 135 15.96 0.14 8.23
C VAL A 135 15.95 1.30 7.24
N ILE A 136 15.84 2.55 7.71
CA ILE A 136 15.83 3.74 6.85
C ILE A 136 17.08 3.80 5.96
N ASP A 137 18.25 3.50 6.49
CA ASP A 137 19.49 3.56 5.71
C ASP A 137 19.56 2.46 4.63
N GLU A 138 18.97 1.29 4.89
CA GLU A 138 18.82 0.23 3.88
C GLU A 138 17.84 0.66 2.77
N LEU A 139 16.76 1.35 3.13
CA LEU A 139 15.81 1.91 2.16
C LEU A 139 16.47 2.98 1.29
N LYS A 140 17.34 3.83 1.87
CA LYS A 140 18.12 4.85 1.13
C LYS A 140 19.13 4.24 0.19
N ALA A 141 19.81 3.16 0.60
CA ALA A 141 20.82 2.49 -0.22
C ALA A 141 20.25 1.91 -1.53
N GLN A 142 18.93 1.78 -1.62
CA GLN A 142 18.22 1.29 -2.80
C GLN A 142 17.76 2.40 -3.75
N LEU A 143 17.90 3.69 -3.41
CA LEU A 143 17.64 4.82 -4.33
C LEU A 143 18.62 4.83 -5.49
#